data_AF-A0A1A0J7V4-F1
#
_entry.id   AF-A0A1A0J7V4-F1
#
_cell.length_a   1.000
_cell.length_b   1.000
_cell.length_c   1.000
_cell.angle_alpha   90.00
_cell.angle_beta   90.00
_cell.angle_gamma   90.00
#
_symmetry.space_group_name_H-M   'P 1'
#
loop_
_entity.id
_entity.type
_entity.pdbx_description
1 polymer ?
#
loop_
_entity_poly.entity_id
_entity_poly.type
_entity_poly.pdbx_seq_one_letter_code
_entity_poly.pdbx_strand_id
1 'polypeptide(L)'
;MTTIEEAIVIIAHPQDPEGPALHIHAGEVLFSEDGQFVGFDHGDRWEVIGYTPGVDNIDTTLTAHGFRRTTPWSGPLVTRRGERWTACGVVRIEPV
;
A
#
# COMPACT_ATOMS: atom_id res chain seq x y z
N MET A 1 17.98 14.71 -9.69
CA MET A 1 17.45 15.24 -8.43
C MET A 1 16.13 14.53 -8.15
N THR A 2 16.14 13.63 -7.19
CA THR A 2 14.96 12.86 -6.79
C THR A 2 14.03 13.77 -5.98
N THR A 3 12.73 13.72 -6.24
CA THR A 3 11.71 14.41 -5.41
C THR A 3 11.21 13.42 -4.36
N ILE A 4 11.14 13.86 -3.11
CA ILE A 4 10.63 13.06 -1.98
C ILE A 4 9.29 13.65 -1.56
N GLU A 5 8.27 12.80 -1.47
CA GLU A 5 6.94 13.17 -0.97
C GLU A 5 6.56 12.27 0.21
N GLU A 6 6.06 12.87 1.29
CA GLU A 6 5.45 12.11 2.39
C GLU A 6 4.11 11.51 1.93
N ALA A 7 3.91 10.21 2.16
CA ALA A 7 2.70 9.51 1.78
C ALA A 7 2.39 8.32 2.71
N ILE A 8 1.21 7.71 2.52
CA ILE A 8 0.86 6.47 3.20
C ILE A 8 1.24 5.28 2.31
N VAL A 9 2.11 4.43 2.81
CA VAL A 9 2.55 3.22 2.11
C VAL A 9 1.66 2.06 2.54
N ILE A 10 1.04 1.37 1.58
CA ILE A 10 0.22 0.18 1.84
C ILE A 10 0.94 -1.03 1.26
N ILE A 11 1.20 -2.01 2.13
CA ILE A 11 1.90 -3.24 1.77
C ILE A 11 1.01 -4.44 2.08
N ALA A 12 0.67 -5.24 1.08
CA ALA A 12 0.01 -6.52 1.31
C ALA A 12 1.02 -7.60 1.68
N HIS A 13 0.95 -8.11 2.91
CA HIS A 13 1.79 -9.19 3.44
C HIS A 13 1.02 -10.52 3.46
N PRO A 14 1.11 -11.33 2.38
CA PRO A 14 0.43 -12.63 2.30
C PRO A 14 1.00 -13.70 3.24
N GLN A 15 2.15 -13.42 3.87
CA GLN A 15 2.87 -14.36 4.73
C GLN A 15 3.22 -13.74 6.09
N ASP A 16 2.45 -12.74 6.52
CA ASP A 16 2.67 -12.18 7.85
C ASP A 16 2.52 -13.28 8.93
N PRO A 17 3.36 -13.30 9.98
CA PRO A 17 3.30 -14.31 11.03
C PRO A 17 1.94 -14.44 11.72
N GLU A 18 1.13 -13.38 11.74
CA GLU A 18 -0.21 -13.34 12.35
C GLU A 18 -1.32 -13.69 11.34
N GLY A 19 -0.96 -13.94 10.08
CA GLY A 19 -1.85 -14.27 8.98
C GLY A 19 -1.88 -13.19 7.91
N PRO A 20 -2.36 -13.50 6.69
CA PRO A 20 -2.37 -12.53 5.58
C PRO A 20 -3.00 -11.17 5.94
N ALA A 21 -2.28 -10.07 5.68
CA ALA A 21 -2.69 -8.73 6.10
C ALA A 21 -2.26 -7.61 5.12
N LEU A 22 -2.91 -6.45 5.22
CA LEU A 22 -2.44 -5.16 4.70
C LEU A 22 -1.79 -4.41 5.85
N HIS A 23 -0.55 -3.98 5.66
CA HIS A 23 0.12 -3.05 6.56
C HIS A 23 -0.01 -1.65 6.00
N ILE A 24 -0.38 -0.72 6.88
CA ILE A 24 -0.45 0.71 6.60
C ILE A 24 0.71 1.37 7.32
N HIS A 25 1.57 2.05 6.57
CA HIS A 25 2.74 2.77 7.10
C HIS A 25 2.62 4.25 6.78
N ALA A 26 3.04 5.12 7.69
CA ALA A 26 3.51 6.44 7.30
C ALA A 26 4.87 6.27 6.64
N GLY A 27 5.14 6.93 5.51
CA GLY A 27 6.41 6.77 4.83
C GLY A 27 6.69 7.85 3.79
N GLU A 28 7.80 7.69 3.10
CA GLU A 28 8.24 8.57 2.04
C GLU A 28 8.23 7.85 0.71
N VAL A 29 7.89 8.56 -0.36
CA VAL A 29 7.92 8.06 -1.73
C VAL A 29 9.01 8.79 -2.49
N LEU A 30 9.77 8.02 -3.25
CA LEU A 30 10.84 8.54 -4.08
C LEU A 30 10.38 8.55 -5.53
N PHE A 31 10.39 9.73 -6.15
CA PHE A 31 10.12 9.91 -7.56
C PHE A 31 11.37 10.42 -8.30
N SER A 32 11.57 9.95 -9.53
CA SER A 32 12.58 10.50 -10.43
C SER A 32 12.24 11.95 -10.80
N GLU A 33 13.18 12.65 -11.45
CA GLU A 33 12.93 14.00 -11.99
C GLU A 33 11.73 14.04 -12.93
N ASP A 34 11.49 12.95 -13.67
CA ASP A 34 10.39 12.81 -14.62
C ASP A 34 9.08 12.32 -13.96
N GLY A 35 9.03 12.32 -12.62
CA GLY A 35 7.86 11.90 -11.85
C GLY A 35 7.61 10.39 -11.85
N GLN A 36 8.58 9.57 -12.27
CA GLN A 36 8.44 8.11 -12.22
C GLN A 36 8.66 7.60 -10.82
N PHE A 37 7.82 6.67 -10.36
CA PHE A 37 8.03 5.99 -9.08
C PHE A 37 9.35 5.21 -9.09
N VAL A 38 10.20 5.46 -8.09
CA VAL A 38 11.51 4.80 -7.93
C VAL A 38 11.50 3.84 -6.74
N GLY A 39 10.77 4.17 -5.68
CA GLY A 39 10.69 3.37 -4.47
C GLY A 39 9.96 4.09 -3.35
N PHE A 40 9.99 3.50 -2.15
CA PHE A 40 9.52 4.13 -0.92
C PHE A 40 10.43 3.74 0.24
N ASP A 41 10.44 4.60 1.27
CA ASP A 41 10.91 4.25 2.60
C ASP A 41 9.68 4.15 3.52
N HIS A 42 9.48 2.99 4.14
CA HIS A 42 8.35 2.81 5.05
C HIS A 42 8.79 3.20 6.45
N GLY A 43 8.17 4.23 7.01
CA GLY A 43 8.33 4.57 8.42
C GLY A 43 7.57 3.60 9.32
N ASP A 44 7.18 4.10 10.47
CA ASP A 44 6.48 3.30 11.46
C ASP A 44 5.15 2.74 10.91
N ARG A 45 4.91 1.47 11.22
CA ARG A 45 3.66 0.80 10.91
C ARG A 45 2.56 1.42 11.76
N TRP A 46 1.59 2.02 11.10
CA TRP A 46 0.44 2.67 11.71
C TRP A 46 -0.68 1.67 12.04
N GLU A 47 -1.02 0.79 11.09
CA GLU A 47 -2.16 -0.14 11.24
C GLU A 47 -1.95 -1.46 10.48
N VAL A 48 -2.63 -2.52 10.93
CA VAL A 48 -2.68 -3.84 10.29
C VAL A 48 -4.14 -4.24 10.08
N ILE A 49 -4.51 -4.56 8.84
CA ILE A 49 -5.86 -4.96 8.46
C ILE A 49 -5.80 -6.38 7.88
N GLY A 50 -6.66 -7.28 8.34
CA GLY A 50 -6.74 -8.62 7.76
C GLY A 50 -7.07 -8.58 6.26
N TYR A 51 -6.33 -9.35 5.45
CA TYR A 51 -6.48 -9.31 3.99
C TYR A 51 -6.08 -10.63 3.36
N THR A 52 -6.96 -11.20 2.55
CA THR A 52 -6.75 -12.45 1.82
C THR A 52 -6.41 -12.17 0.35
N PRO A 53 -5.15 -12.34 -0.07
CA PRO A 53 -4.72 -12.09 -1.44
C PRO A 53 -5.52 -12.89 -2.47
N GLY A 54 -5.94 -12.22 -3.54
CA GLY A 54 -6.71 -12.85 -4.62
C GLY A 54 -8.18 -13.13 -4.29
N VAL A 55 -8.59 -12.99 -3.04
CA VAL A 55 -10.01 -12.97 -2.64
C VAL A 55 -10.45 -11.53 -2.45
N ASP A 56 -9.65 -10.76 -1.70
CA ASP A 56 -10.00 -9.41 -1.29
C ASP A 56 -9.46 -8.35 -2.27
N ASN A 57 -10.28 -7.33 -2.50
CA ASN A 57 -9.89 -6.10 -3.17
C ASN A 57 -9.38 -5.09 -2.12
N ILE A 58 -8.21 -4.49 -2.36
CA ILE A 58 -7.56 -3.57 -1.39
C ILE A 58 -8.45 -2.35 -1.12
N ASP A 59 -8.98 -1.70 -2.16
CA ASP A 59 -9.83 -0.50 -1.99
C ASP A 59 -11.13 -0.85 -1.24
N THR A 60 -11.74 -2.01 -1.52
CA THR A 60 -12.91 -2.50 -0.77
C THR A 60 -12.59 -2.78 0.70
N THR A 61 -11.44 -3.40 0.97
CA THR A 61 -10.98 -3.72 2.34
C THR A 61 -10.74 -2.44 3.12
N LEU A 62 -10.01 -1.47 2.55
CA LEU A 62 -9.79 -0.16 3.17
C LEU A 62 -11.11 0.57 3.45
N THR A 63 -12.06 0.54 2.51
CA THR A 63 -13.38 1.17 2.68
C THR A 63 -14.17 0.53 3.83
N ALA A 64 -14.15 -0.80 3.94
CA ALA A 64 -14.81 -1.51 5.05
C ALA A 64 -14.22 -1.17 6.42
N HIS A 65 -12.96 -0.71 6.45
CA HIS A 65 -12.24 -0.25 7.64
C HIS A 65 -12.29 1.27 7.83
N GLY A 66 -13.15 1.99 7.09
CA GLY A 66 -13.36 3.42 7.28
C GLY A 66 -12.32 4.31 6.61
N PHE A 67 -11.55 3.79 5.65
CA PHE A 67 -10.59 4.55 4.87
C PHE A 67 -11.05 4.72 3.42
N ARG A 68 -10.83 5.90 2.85
CA ARG A 68 -10.98 6.15 1.42
C ARG A 68 -9.68 6.60 0.80
N ARG A 69 -9.37 6.05 -0.37
CA ARG A 69 -8.26 6.49 -1.21
C ARG A 69 -8.57 7.85 -1.85
N THR A 70 -7.63 8.80 -1.79
CA THR A 70 -7.77 10.14 -2.37
C THR A 70 -6.84 10.41 -3.55
N THR A 71 -5.85 9.54 -3.77
CA THR A 71 -4.93 9.61 -4.92
C THR A 71 -4.90 8.30 -5.70
N PRO A 72 -4.40 8.28 -6.94
CA PRO A 72 -4.02 7.04 -7.63
C PRO A 72 -2.99 6.22 -6.84
N TRP A 73 -2.96 4.92 -7.09
CA TRP A 73 -1.86 4.06 -6.66
C TRP A 73 -0.58 4.44 -7.39
N SER A 74 0.52 4.55 -6.66
CA SER A 74 1.87 4.70 -7.20
C SER A 74 2.70 3.46 -6.89
N GLY A 75 3.53 3.05 -7.84
CA GLY A 75 4.34 1.83 -7.74
C GLY A 75 3.67 0.57 -8.31
N PRO A 76 4.39 -0.57 -8.28
CA PRO A 76 3.91 -1.80 -8.89
C PRO A 76 2.76 -2.40 -8.07
N LEU A 77 1.54 -2.24 -8.55
CA LEU A 77 0.38 -2.97 -8.04
C LEU A 77 0.40 -4.40 -8.59
N VAL A 78 1.19 -5.27 -7.97
CA VAL A 78 1.27 -6.67 -8.40
C VAL A 78 0.19 -7.48 -7.70
N THR A 79 -0.88 -7.81 -8.43
CA THR A 79 -1.94 -8.68 -7.95
C THR A 79 -2.13 -9.84 -8.91
N ARG A 80 -1.99 -11.08 -8.43
CA ARG A 80 -2.43 -12.27 -9.15
C ARG A 80 -3.19 -13.18 -8.20
N ARG A 81 -4.34 -13.67 -8.68
CA ARG A 81 -5.21 -14.57 -7.92
C ARG A 81 -4.58 -15.96 -7.84
N GLY A 82 -4.30 -16.45 -6.64
CA GLY A 82 -3.79 -17.81 -6.39
C GLY A 82 -2.27 -18.00 -6.51
N GLU A 83 -1.50 -16.94 -6.76
CA GLU A 83 -0.04 -16.95 -6.64
C GLU A 83 0.39 -15.91 -5.61
N ARG A 84 1.53 -16.11 -4.95
CA ARG A 84 2.05 -15.16 -3.93
C ARG A 84 2.45 -13.85 -4.60
N TRP A 85 1.72 -12.76 -4.35
CA TRP A 85 2.10 -11.43 -4.80
C TRP A 85 1.79 -10.36 -3.75
N THR A 86 2.76 -9.46 -3.55
CA THR A 86 2.76 -8.31 -2.66
C THR A 86 2.28 -7.10 -3.45
N ALA A 87 1.15 -6.50 -3.08
CA ALA A 87 0.85 -5.14 -3.50
C ALA A 87 1.73 -4.21 -2.65
N CYS A 88 2.80 -3.69 -3.24
CA CYS A 88 3.57 -2.58 -2.68
C CYS A 88 3.13 -1.32 -3.41
N GLY A 89 2.11 -0.66 -2.89
CA GLY A 89 1.54 0.53 -3.49
C GLY A 89 1.58 1.69 -2.52
N VAL A 90 1.90 2.87 -3.01
CA VAL A 90 1.78 4.10 -2.23
C VAL A 90 0.51 4.82 -2.64
N VAL A 91 -0.20 5.35 -1.64
CA VAL A 91 -1.48 6.00 -1.84
C VAL A 91 -1.76 6.96 -0.69
N ARG A 92 -2.48 8.05 -0.93
CA ARG A 92 -3.07 8.83 0.16
C ARG A 92 -4.43 8.25 0.53
N ILE A 93 -4.61 7.94 1.81
CA ILE A 93 -5.90 7.56 2.39
C ILE A 93 -6.34 8.58 3.43
N GLU A 94 -7.64 8.77 3.55
CA GLU A 94 -8.26 9.61 4.57
C GLU A 94 -9.39 8.83 5.25
N PRO A 95 -9.71 9.10 6.52
CA PRO A 95 -10.94 8.59 7.14
C PRO A 95 -12.18 9.00 6.34
N VAL A 96 -13.19 8.12 6.32
CA VAL A 96 -14.51 8.38 5.71
C VAL A 96 -15.38 9.27 6.61
#